data_AF-A0A521RGX5-F1
#
_entry.id   AF-A0A521RGX5-F1
#
_cell.length_a   1.000
_cell.length_b   1.000
_cell.length_c   1.000
_cell.angle_alpha   90.00
_cell.angle_beta   90.00
_cell.angle_gamma   90.00
#
_symmetry.space_group_name_H-M   'P 1'
#
loop_
_entity.id
_entity.type
_entity.pdbx_description
1 polymer ?
#
loop_
_entity_poly.entity_id
_entity_poly.type
_entity_poly.pdbx_seq_one_letter_code
_entity_poly.pdbx_strand_id
1 'polypeptide(L)'
;MKRHDRLKPVSRIAGSREEAAARKMAASNDRVARQEQRLTQLEGYLAEYNLGRENGRTVLNAGQLRIHQGFVDTLYKACVGEKIKLNSAVAEHAKMREEWLDAHRRNKALETFIDKSLREERIKRDKHEQKDADALVVLNHPGVRKS
;
A
#
# COMPACT_ATOMS: atom_id res chain seq x y z
N MET A 1 13.51 33.06 -6.45
CA MET A 1 13.41 31.59 -6.29
C MET A 1 11.98 31.16 -6.68
N LYS A 2 11.81 30.22 -7.63
CA LYS A 2 10.50 29.87 -8.21
C LYS A 2 9.69 28.97 -7.26
N ARG A 3 8.35 28.98 -7.35
CA ARG A 3 7.47 28.31 -6.37
C ARG A 3 7.58 26.79 -6.47
N HIS A 4 7.77 26.28 -7.69
CA HIS A 4 7.94 24.85 -7.95
C HIS A 4 9.23 24.25 -7.36
N ASP A 5 10.32 25.02 -7.29
CA ASP A 5 11.61 24.52 -6.76
C ASP A 5 11.58 24.27 -5.25
N ARG A 6 10.72 24.98 -4.52
CA ARG A 6 10.49 24.73 -3.09
C ARG A 6 9.62 23.50 -2.81
N LEU A 7 8.86 23.04 -3.81
CA LEU A 7 7.92 21.92 -3.66
C LEU A 7 8.53 20.56 -4.06
N LYS A 8 9.58 20.55 -4.90
CA LYS A 8 10.30 19.33 -5.30
C LYS A 8 10.82 18.51 -4.10
N PRO A 9 11.48 19.10 -3.08
CA PRO A 9 11.95 18.33 -1.92
C PRO A 9 10.81 17.73 -1.10
N VAL A 10 9.68 18.45 -0.99
CA VAL A 10 8.51 18.01 -0.23
C VAL A 10 7.82 16.83 -0.92
N SER A 11 7.66 16.89 -2.25
CA SER A 11 7.11 15.77 -3.03
C SER A 11 8.01 14.53 -2.95
N ARG A 12 9.34 14.69 -3.02
CA ARG A 12 10.27 13.56 -2.83
C ARG A 12 10.12 12.89 -1.47
N ILE A 13 9.97 13.68 -0.40
CA ILE A 13 9.73 13.14 0.94
C ILE A 13 8.38 12.43 1.03
N ALA A 14 7.33 12.99 0.40
CA ALA A 14 6.01 12.37 0.36
C ALA A 14 6.01 11.04 -0.39
N GLY A 15 6.64 10.97 -1.56
CA GLY A 15 6.80 9.73 -2.32
C GLY A 15 7.60 8.68 -1.56
N SER A 16 8.71 9.06 -0.92
CA SER A 16 9.50 8.13 -0.09
C SER A 16 8.70 7.58 1.09
N ARG A 17 7.83 8.39 1.71
CA ARG A 17 6.93 7.94 2.78
C ARG A 17 5.85 6.99 2.27
N GLU A 18 5.28 7.25 1.10
CA GLU A 18 4.32 6.36 0.45
C GLU A 18 4.95 5.00 0.13
N GLU A 19 6.13 4.97 -0.47
CA GLU A 19 6.86 3.74 -0.75
C GLU A 19 7.19 2.96 0.53
N ALA A 20 7.61 3.65 1.59
CA ALA A 20 7.87 3.02 2.88
C ALA A 20 6.60 2.39 3.47
N ALA A 21 5.46 3.10 3.39
CA ALA A 21 4.17 2.56 3.82
C ALA A 21 3.71 1.38 2.96
N ALA A 22 3.93 1.44 1.64
CA ALA A 22 3.63 0.35 0.71
C ALA A 22 4.43 -0.92 1.05
N ARG A 23 5.73 -0.78 1.36
CA ARG A 23 6.57 -1.90 1.79
C ARG A 23 6.08 -2.53 3.09
N LYS A 24 5.67 -1.71 4.07
CA LYS A 24 5.07 -2.22 5.33
C LYS A 24 3.74 -2.95 5.08
N MET A 25 2.89 -2.37 4.23
CA MET A 25 1.62 -2.99 3.85
C MET A 25 1.85 -4.34 3.16
N ALA A 26 2.80 -4.44 2.23
CA ALA A 26 3.16 -5.71 1.58
C ALA A 26 3.66 -6.75 2.60
N ALA A 27 4.58 -6.37 3.49
CA ALA A 27 5.09 -7.28 4.52
C ALA A 27 3.99 -7.79 5.48
N SER A 28 3.04 -6.92 5.85
CA SER A 28 1.89 -7.32 6.67
C SER A 28 0.92 -8.24 5.91
N ASN A 29 0.71 -8.01 4.61
CA ASN A 29 -0.10 -8.89 3.76
C ASN A 29 0.51 -10.29 3.66
N ASP A 30 1.83 -10.38 3.46
CA ASP A 30 2.53 -11.67 3.44
C ASP A 30 2.42 -12.39 4.79
N ARG A 31 2.38 -11.64 5.90
CA ARG A 31 2.15 -12.20 7.23
C ARG A 31 0.75 -12.80 7.35
N VAL A 32 -0.28 -12.12 6.85
CA VAL A 32 -1.66 -12.64 6.82
C VAL A 32 -1.69 -13.94 6.01
N ALA A 33 -1.20 -13.92 4.77
CA ALA A 33 -1.21 -15.10 3.89
C ALA A 33 -0.51 -16.31 4.50
N ARG A 34 0.63 -16.11 5.18
CA ARG A 34 1.33 -17.20 5.90
C ARG A 34 0.50 -17.81 7.02
N GLN A 35 -0.21 -16.99 7.80
CA GLN A 35 -1.06 -17.52 8.88
C GLN A 35 -2.32 -18.20 8.35
N GLU A 36 -2.93 -17.69 7.28
CA GLU A 36 -4.05 -18.34 6.61
C GLU A 36 -3.63 -19.72 6.09
N GLN A 37 -2.50 -19.80 5.37
CA GLN A 37 -1.99 -21.06 4.86
C GLN A 37 -1.75 -22.07 5.98
N ARG A 38 -1.16 -21.63 7.10
CA ARG A 38 -0.90 -22.50 8.26
C ARG A 38 -2.19 -22.98 8.91
N LEU A 39 -3.19 -22.09 9.04
CA LEU A 39 -4.50 -22.45 9.58
C LEU A 39 -5.22 -23.46 8.67
N THR A 40 -5.24 -23.21 7.36
CA THR A 40 -5.83 -24.13 6.37
C THR A 40 -5.18 -25.52 6.42
N GLN A 41 -3.85 -25.59 6.56
CA GLN A 41 -3.16 -26.87 6.73
C GLN A 41 -3.63 -27.60 7.98
N LEU A 42 -3.66 -26.92 9.13
CA LEU A 42 -4.08 -27.53 10.39
C LEU A 42 -5.56 -27.98 10.37
N GLU A 43 -6.45 -27.17 9.80
CA GLU A 43 -7.85 -27.51 9.62
C GLU A 43 -8.04 -28.68 8.64
N GLY A 44 -7.24 -28.74 7.57
CA GLY A 44 -7.21 -29.86 6.63
C GLY A 44 -6.83 -31.17 7.32
N TYR A 45 -5.76 -31.16 8.12
CA TYR A 45 -5.36 -32.34 8.90
C TYR A 45 -6.45 -32.81 9.88
N LEU A 46 -7.17 -31.88 10.52
CA LEU A 46 -8.30 -32.23 11.40
C LEU A 46 -9.47 -32.84 10.62
N ALA A 47 -9.78 -32.30 9.45
CA ALA A 47 -10.87 -32.80 8.60
C ALA A 47 -10.59 -34.21 8.06
N GLU A 48 -9.38 -34.43 7.52
CA GLU A 48 -8.93 -35.75 7.05
C GLU A 48 -8.99 -36.80 8.18
N TYR A 49 -8.62 -36.39 9.40
CA TYR A 49 -8.68 -37.26 10.57
C TYR A 49 -10.11 -37.65 10.94
N ASN A 50 -11.02 -36.67 11.04
CA ASN A 50 -12.42 -36.95 11.39
C ASN A 50 -13.07 -37.89 10.37
N LEU A 51 -12.78 -37.69 9.09
CA LEU A 51 -13.27 -38.55 8.00
C LEU A 51 -12.69 -39.97 8.08
N GLY A 52 -11.41 -40.14 8.43
CA GLY A 52 -10.78 -41.46 8.62
C GLY A 52 -11.34 -42.25 9.79
N ARG A 53 -11.81 -41.54 10.83
CA ARG A 53 -12.47 -42.13 12.00
C ARG A 53 -13.91 -42.56 11.71
N GLU A 54 -14.69 -41.73 11.03
CA GLU A 54 -16.08 -42.03 10.66
C GLU A 54 -16.19 -43.23 9.72
N ASN A 55 -15.24 -43.35 8.78
CA ASN A 55 -15.23 -44.44 7.79
C ASN A 55 -14.75 -45.80 8.34
N GLY A 56 -14.45 -45.92 9.65
CA GLY A 56 -14.01 -47.17 10.27
C GLY A 56 -12.67 -47.71 9.76
N ARG A 57 -11.94 -46.95 8.93
CA ARG A 57 -10.65 -47.36 8.32
C ARG A 57 -9.49 -47.35 9.32
N THR A 58 -9.72 -46.85 10.53
CA THR A 58 -8.71 -46.75 11.58
C THR A 58 -9.08 -47.65 12.76
N VAL A 59 -8.64 -48.91 12.74
CA VAL A 59 -8.77 -49.83 13.88
C VAL A 59 -7.62 -49.53 14.85
N LEU A 60 -7.86 -48.66 15.83
CA LEU A 60 -6.87 -48.28 16.85
C LEU A 60 -7.12 -49.05 18.14
N ASN A 61 -6.05 -49.55 18.79
CA ASN A 61 -6.18 -50.10 20.13
C ASN A 61 -6.43 -48.98 21.17
N ALA A 62 -6.93 -49.32 22.37
CA ALA A 62 -7.30 -48.33 23.39
C ALA A 62 -6.15 -47.41 23.86
N GLY A 63 -4.90 -47.88 23.81
CA GLY A 63 -3.71 -47.08 24.15
C GLY A 63 -3.34 -46.10 23.04
N GLN A 64 -3.37 -46.55 21.79
CA GLN A 64 -3.20 -45.70 20.61
C GLN A 64 -4.29 -44.63 20.59
N LEU A 65 -5.55 -44.99 20.82
CA LEU A 65 -6.67 -44.04 20.85
C LEU A 65 -6.43 -42.88 21.84
N ARG A 66 -5.87 -43.15 23.02
CA ARG A 66 -5.61 -42.14 24.05
C ARG A 66 -4.44 -41.21 23.67
N ILE A 67 -3.35 -41.76 23.11
CA ILE A 67 -2.24 -40.96 22.58
C ILE A 67 -2.74 -40.07 21.42
N HIS A 68 -3.60 -40.62 20.58
CA HIS A 68 -4.18 -39.90 19.44
C HIS A 68 -5.17 -38.80 19.85
N GLN A 69 -5.98 -39.00 20.90
CA GLN A 69 -6.84 -37.95 21.45
C GLN A 69 -6.02 -36.74 21.94
N GLY A 70 -4.90 -36.99 22.64
CA GLY A 70 -3.99 -35.91 23.07
C GLY A 70 -3.36 -35.14 21.90
N PHE A 71 -3.09 -35.81 20.78
CA PHE A 71 -2.60 -35.16 19.57
C PHE A 71 -3.66 -34.26 18.92
N VAL A 72 -4.91 -34.72 18.81
CA VAL A 72 -6.03 -33.93 18.28
C VAL A 72 -6.29 -32.69 19.14
N ASP A 73 -6.27 -32.85 20.46
CA ASP A 73 -6.40 -31.70 21.38
C ASP A 73 -5.28 -30.69 21.19
N THR A 74 -4.05 -31.17 20.92
CA THR A 74 -2.90 -30.32 20.62
C THR A 74 -3.07 -29.58 19.29
N LEU A 75 -3.55 -30.27 18.24
CA LEU A 75 -3.87 -29.66 16.95
C LEU A 75 -4.99 -28.62 17.07
N TYR A 76 -6.04 -28.91 17.82
CA TYR A 76 -7.12 -27.95 18.06
C TYR A 76 -6.61 -26.68 18.75
N LYS A 77 -5.79 -26.84 19.81
CA LYS A 77 -5.12 -25.71 20.48
C LYS A 77 -4.23 -24.94 19.52
N ALA A 78 -3.53 -25.63 18.61
CA ALA A 78 -2.72 -25.00 17.58
C ALA A 78 -3.59 -24.18 16.60
N CYS A 79 -4.72 -24.71 16.13
CA CYS A 79 -5.67 -23.98 15.28
C CYS A 79 -6.18 -22.71 15.97
N VAL A 80 -6.60 -22.81 17.23
CA VAL A 80 -7.05 -21.65 18.02
C VAL A 80 -5.94 -20.61 18.13
N GLY A 81 -4.71 -21.04 18.41
CA GLY A 81 -3.54 -20.16 18.47
C GLY A 81 -3.24 -19.47 17.13
N GLU A 82 -3.28 -20.20 16.02
CA GLU A 82 -3.07 -19.64 14.68
C GLU A 82 -4.20 -18.68 14.28
N LYS A 83 -5.43 -18.95 14.66
CA LYS A 83 -6.57 -18.05 14.42
C LYS A 83 -6.43 -16.72 15.16
N ILE A 84 -5.93 -16.75 16.40
CA ILE A 84 -5.62 -15.53 17.16
C ILE A 84 -4.50 -14.73 16.46
N LYS A 85 -3.43 -15.41 16.01
CA LYS A 85 -2.34 -14.77 15.26
C LYS A 85 -2.81 -14.18 13.93
N LEU A 86 -3.68 -14.90 13.21
CA LEU A 86 -4.29 -14.43 11.97
C LEU A 86 -5.10 -13.16 12.22
N ASN A 87 -5.99 -13.15 13.21
CA ASN A 87 -6.77 -11.97 13.56
C ASN A 87 -5.88 -10.76 13.90
N SER A 88 -4.79 -10.98 14.64
CA SER A 88 -3.81 -9.93 14.93
C SER A 88 -3.10 -9.44 13.66
N ALA A 89 -2.71 -10.33 12.75
CA ALA A 89 -2.07 -9.98 11.50
C ALA A 89 -3.01 -9.20 10.57
N VAL A 90 -4.29 -9.58 10.51
CA VAL A 90 -5.33 -8.87 9.74
C VAL A 90 -5.55 -7.46 10.29
N ALA A 91 -5.63 -7.31 11.61
CA ALA A 91 -5.76 -5.99 12.25
C ALA A 91 -4.54 -5.11 11.97
N GLU A 92 -3.33 -5.66 12.03
CA GLU A 92 -2.10 -4.94 11.66
C GLU A 92 -2.11 -4.55 10.17
N HIS A 93 -2.50 -5.47 9.28
CA HIS A 93 -2.59 -5.19 7.86
C HIS A 93 -3.58 -4.06 7.54
N ALA A 94 -4.75 -4.06 8.20
CA ALA A 94 -5.72 -2.98 8.08
C ALA A 94 -5.12 -1.61 8.47
N LYS A 95 -4.36 -1.56 9.56
CA LYS A 95 -3.64 -0.35 9.99
C LYS A 95 -2.59 0.08 8.97
N MET A 96 -1.77 -0.84 8.46
CA MET A 96 -0.74 -0.53 7.46
C MET A 96 -1.36 -0.04 6.14
N ARG A 97 -2.51 -0.62 5.76
CA ARG A 97 -3.28 -0.18 4.60
C ARG A 97 -3.81 1.24 4.78
N GLU A 98 -4.33 1.58 5.95
CA GLU A 98 -4.77 2.94 6.25
C GLU A 98 -3.61 3.93 6.18
N GLU A 99 -2.46 3.61 6.79
CA GLU A 99 -1.25 4.43 6.71
C GLU A 99 -0.78 4.65 5.26
N TRP A 100 -0.82 3.61 4.42
CA TRP A 100 -0.48 3.72 3.00
C TRP A 100 -1.48 4.58 2.23
N LEU A 101 -2.78 4.39 2.42
CA LEU A 101 -3.82 5.21 1.78
C LEU A 101 -3.65 6.69 2.11
N ASP A 102 -3.33 6.98 3.36
CA ASP A 102 -3.08 8.32 3.85
C ASP A 102 -1.82 8.95 3.22
N ALA A 103 -0.73 8.19 3.13
CA ALA A 103 0.49 8.64 2.46
C ALA A 103 0.25 8.87 0.95
N HIS A 104 -0.45 7.94 0.29
CA HIS A 104 -0.79 8.00 -1.13
C HIS A 104 -1.66 9.22 -1.44
N ARG A 105 -2.71 9.49 -0.66
CA ARG A 105 -3.55 10.68 -0.83
C ARG A 105 -2.74 11.98 -0.71
N ARG A 106 -1.85 12.07 0.28
CA ARG A 106 -1.00 13.25 0.48
C ARG A 106 -0.02 13.43 -0.69
N ASN A 107 0.61 12.36 -1.15
CA ASN A 107 1.50 12.42 -2.29
C ASN A 107 0.74 12.85 -3.56
N LYS A 108 -0.43 12.26 -3.81
CA LYS A 108 -1.25 12.61 -4.97
C LYS A 108 -1.72 14.05 -4.99
N ALA A 109 -2.10 14.58 -3.82
CA ALA A 109 -2.48 15.98 -3.67
C ALA A 109 -1.30 16.91 -3.98
N LEU A 110 -0.09 16.57 -3.51
CA LEU A 110 1.13 17.32 -3.81
C LEU A 110 1.52 17.29 -5.29
N GLU A 111 1.45 16.12 -5.93
CA GLU A 111 1.68 16.00 -7.39
C GLU A 111 0.74 16.92 -8.17
N THR A 112 -0.56 16.86 -7.86
CA THR A 112 -1.58 17.69 -8.53
C THR A 112 -1.32 19.18 -8.32
N PHE A 113 -0.91 19.58 -7.10
CA PHE A 113 -0.58 20.97 -6.79
C PHE A 113 0.67 21.46 -7.53
N ILE A 114 1.71 20.63 -7.62
CA ILE A 114 2.94 20.96 -8.35
C ILE A 114 2.64 21.13 -9.84
N ASP A 115 1.89 20.21 -10.44
CA ASP A 115 1.49 20.27 -11.85
C ASP A 115 0.70 21.56 -12.15
N LYS A 116 -0.26 21.92 -11.28
CA LYS A 116 -0.97 23.21 -11.39
C LYS A 116 -0.02 24.41 -11.29
N SER A 117 0.90 24.41 -10.33
CA SER A 117 1.86 25.51 -10.16
C SER A 117 2.79 25.65 -11.38
N LEU A 118 3.22 24.54 -11.99
CA LEU A 118 4.05 24.54 -13.19
C LEU A 118 3.30 25.11 -14.40
N ARG A 119 2.02 24.73 -14.59
CA ARG A 119 1.16 25.30 -15.63
C ARG A 119 0.96 26.80 -15.47
N GLU A 120 0.65 27.26 -14.26
CA GLU A 120 0.47 28.70 -13.98
C GLU A 120 1.74 29.50 -14.25
N GLU A 121 2.91 28.97 -13.87
CA GLU A 121 4.19 29.63 -14.14
C GLU A 121 4.51 29.68 -15.64
N ARG A 122 4.17 28.64 -16.40
CA ARG A 122 4.33 28.64 -17.87
C ARG A 122 3.46 29.71 -18.51
N ILE A 123 2.16 29.75 -18.20
CA ILE A 123 1.24 30.75 -18.74
C ILE A 123 1.70 32.18 -18.42
N LYS A 124 2.24 32.41 -17.21
CA LYS A 124 2.77 33.73 -16.82
C LYS A 124 4.02 34.11 -17.63
N ARG A 125 4.93 33.16 -17.90
CA ARG A 125 6.11 33.40 -18.73
C ARG A 125 5.71 33.70 -20.17
N ASP A 126 4.86 32.88 -20.77
CA ASP A 126 4.41 33.06 -22.15
C ASP A 126 3.76 34.44 -22.35
N LYS A 127 2.94 34.90 -21.38
CA LYS A 127 2.35 36.25 -21.38
C LYS A 127 3.38 37.38 -21.23
N HIS A 128 4.44 37.15 -20.47
CA HIS A 128 5.50 38.15 -20.29
C HIS A 128 6.37 38.25 -21.54
N GLU A 129 6.77 37.11 -22.11
CA GLU A 129 7.56 37.05 -23.35
C GLU A 129 6.81 37.70 -24.52
N GLN A 130 5.50 37.48 -24.63
CA GLN A 130 4.67 38.16 -25.63
C GLN A 130 4.68 39.68 -25.45
N LYS A 131 4.51 40.18 -24.21
CA LYS A 131 4.54 41.63 -23.92
C LYS A 131 5.90 42.26 -24.23
N ASP A 132 6.99 41.57 -23.91
CA ASP A 132 8.34 42.06 -24.16
C ASP A 132 8.65 42.09 -25.66
N ALA A 133 8.19 41.07 -26.41
CA ALA A 133 8.28 41.04 -27.87
C ALA A 133 7.49 42.19 -28.52
N ASP A 134 6.25 42.42 -28.08
CA ASP A 134 5.43 43.54 -28.56
C ASP A 134 6.10 44.90 -28.26
N ALA A 135 6.67 45.07 -27.07
CA ALA A 135 7.39 46.29 -26.69
C ALA A 135 8.65 46.52 -27.55
N LEU A 136 9.41 45.47 -27.84
CA LEU A 136 10.58 45.55 -28.73
C LEU A 136 10.19 45.86 -30.17
N VAL A 137 9.08 45.30 -30.67
CA VAL A 137 8.55 45.62 -32.01
C VAL A 137 8.15 47.10 -32.10
N VAL A 138 7.47 47.64 -31.08
CA VAL A 138 7.11 49.06 -31.02
C VAL A 138 8.34 49.96 -30.94
N LEU A 139 9.36 49.59 -30.15
CA LEU A 139 10.61 50.35 -30.00
C LEU A 139 11.50 50.31 -31.26
N ASN A 140 11.49 49.21 -32.01
CA ASN A 140 12.21 49.09 -33.29
C ASN A 140 11.43 49.68 -34.49
N HIS A 141 10.21 50.18 -34.29
CA HIS A 141 9.45 50.95 -35.28
C HIS A 141 9.33 52.46 -34.96
N PRO A 142 10.43 53.22 -34.69
CA PRO A 142 10.34 54.66 -34.59
C PRO A 142 10.40 55.25 -36.01
N GLY A 143 9.29 55.23 -36.74
CA GLY A 143 9.14 56.06 -37.94
C GLY A 143 8.54 55.39 -39.16
N VAL A 144 7.20 55.38 -39.22
CA VAL A 144 6.50 55.84 -40.41
C VAL A 144 5.67 57.06 -40.02
N ARG A 145 6.36 58.13 -39.58
CA ARG A 145 5.87 59.48 -39.84
C ARG A 145 6.54 59.92 -41.13
N LYS A 146 5.85 59.81 -42.25
CA LYS A 146 6.18 60.60 -43.44
C LYS A 146 4.87 61.11 -44.07
N SER A 147 4.82 62.45 -44.05
CA SER A 147 4.11 63.39 -44.93
C SER A 147 2.61 63.24 -45.12
#